data_AF-M2CIH6-F1
#
_entry.id   AF-M2CIH6-F1
#
_cell.length_a   1.000
_cell.length_b   1.000
_cell.length_c   1.000
_cell.angle_alpha   90.00
_cell.angle_beta   90.00
_cell.angle_gamma   90.00
#
_symmetry.space_group_name_H-M   'P 1'
#
loop_
_entity.id
_entity.type
_entity.pdbx_description
1 polymer ?
#
loop_
_entity_poly.entity_id
_entity_poly.type
_entity_poly.pdbx_seq_one_letter_code
_entity_poly.pdbx_strand_id
1 'polypeptide(L)'
;MKKMEHQYFGQLNLVTTDDVEVIWEKEIQGIDTCFWLGKNVELSTGRLDLYAQFLENIDDKIKEARKTLIAYLKDDSYYIDFHIEECGLEDLPSDITEFVSK
;
A
#
# COMPACT_ATOMS: atom_id res chain seq x y z
N MET A 1 15.14 -24.64 4.04
CA MET A 1 14.21 -23.52 3.79
C MET A 1 14.22 -22.64 5.02
N LYS A 2 14.52 -21.34 4.89
CA LYS A 2 14.44 -20.41 6.03
C LYS A 2 12.98 -20.01 6.17
N LYS A 3 12.33 -20.44 7.23
CA LYS A 3 10.92 -20.14 7.54
C LYS A 3 10.85 -19.33 8.82
N MET A 4 9.81 -18.51 8.93
CA MET A 4 9.55 -17.69 10.11
C MET A 4 8.07 -17.71 10.42
N GLU A 5 7.72 -17.88 11.69
CA GLU A 5 6.34 -17.75 12.17
C GLU A 5 6.14 -16.35 12.75
N HIS A 6 4.98 -15.76 12.48
CA HIS A 6 4.55 -14.49 13.05
C HIS A 6 3.07 -14.53 13.40
N GLN A 7 2.66 -13.90 14.50
CA GLN A 7 1.28 -13.93 14.96
C GLN A 7 0.28 -13.40 13.91
N TYR A 8 0.65 -12.30 13.24
CA TYR A 8 -0.19 -11.68 12.21
C TYR A 8 -0.05 -12.33 10.83
N PHE A 9 1.18 -12.64 10.40
CA PHE A 9 1.46 -13.09 9.02
C PHE A 9 1.43 -14.61 8.85
N GLY A 10 1.35 -15.37 9.95
CA GLY A 10 1.48 -16.82 9.92
C GLY A 10 2.89 -17.27 9.51
N GLN A 11 2.97 -18.38 8.77
CA GLN A 11 4.23 -18.92 8.28
C GLN A 11 4.70 -18.19 7.02
N LEU A 12 5.85 -17.54 7.11
CA LEU A 12 6.54 -16.88 6.00
C LEU A 12 7.63 -17.78 5.43
N ASN A 13 7.69 -17.89 4.10
CA ASN A 13 8.81 -18.50 3.38
C ASN A 13 9.81 -17.41 2.99
N LEU A 14 11.03 -17.46 3.54
CA LEU A 14 12.06 -16.45 3.29
C LEU A 14 13.07 -16.87 2.21
N VAL A 15 12.79 -17.96 1.49
CA VAL A 15 13.58 -18.36 0.32
C VAL A 15 13.18 -17.44 -0.82
N THR A 16 14.12 -16.61 -1.27
CA THR A 16 13.96 -15.73 -2.44
C THR A 16 14.72 -16.34 -3.62
N THR A 17 14.02 -16.64 -4.73
CA THR A 17 14.68 -17.09 -5.97
C THR A 17 15.05 -15.92 -6.89
N ASP A 18 14.26 -14.85 -6.82
CA ASP A 18 14.43 -13.63 -7.58
C ASP A 18 14.99 -12.49 -6.71
N ASP A 19 15.24 -11.32 -7.32
CA ASP A 19 15.72 -10.14 -6.61
C ASP A 19 14.69 -9.63 -5.59
N VAL A 20 13.40 -9.85 -5.84
CA VAL A 20 12.29 -9.58 -4.92
C VAL A 20 11.23 -10.66 -5.09
N GLU A 21 10.69 -11.18 -3.99
CA GLU A 21 9.63 -12.19 -3.99
C GLU A 21 8.49 -11.81 -3.04
N VAL A 22 7.24 -12.14 -3.40
CA VAL A 22 6.08 -11.98 -2.52
C VAL A 22 6.05 -13.13 -1.53
N ILE A 23 6.21 -12.83 -0.25
CA ILE A 23 6.30 -13.84 0.83
C ILE A 23 5.00 -13.96 1.63
N TRP A 24 4.06 -13.05 1.41
CA TRP A 24 2.74 -13.01 2.03
C TRP A 24 1.81 -12.15 1.20
N GLU A 25 0.55 -12.56 1.10
CA GLU A 25 -0.51 -11.82 0.42
C GLU A 25 -1.84 -12.02 1.15
N LYS A 26 -2.67 -10.97 1.16
CA LYS A 26 -4.03 -11.02 1.69
C LYS A 26 -4.83 -9.84 1.16
N GLU A 27 -6.11 -10.06 0.90
CA GLU A 27 -7.06 -8.96 0.73
C GLU A 27 -7.38 -8.33 2.09
N ILE A 28 -7.12 -7.03 2.24
CA ILE A 28 -7.49 -6.25 3.42
C ILE A 28 -8.41 -5.14 2.94
N GLN A 29 -9.69 -5.20 3.33
CA GLN A 29 -10.69 -4.17 2.98
C GLN A 29 -10.84 -3.95 1.47
N GLY A 30 -10.80 -5.01 0.67
CA GLY A 30 -10.85 -4.92 -0.79
C GLY A 30 -9.56 -4.46 -1.45
N ILE A 31 -8.46 -4.33 -0.70
CA ILE A 31 -7.13 -4.00 -1.21
C ILE A 31 -6.26 -5.25 -1.19
N ASP A 32 -5.80 -5.67 -2.37
CA ASP A 32 -4.79 -6.71 -2.53
C ASP A 32 -3.47 -6.23 -1.91
N THR A 33 -3.14 -6.77 -0.74
CA THR A 33 -1.98 -6.36 0.05
C THR A 33 -0.91 -7.44 -0.01
N CYS A 34 0.28 -7.08 -0.46
CA CYS A 34 1.41 -7.99 -0.61
C CYS A 34 2.63 -7.54 0.21
N PHE A 35 3.31 -8.50 0.84
CA PHE A 35 4.61 -8.29 1.45
C PHE A 35 5.70 -8.78 0.49
N TRP A 36 6.47 -7.85 -0.05
CA TRP A 36 7.60 -8.11 -0.93
C TRP A 36 8.90 -8.15 -0.13
N LEU A 37 9.66 -9.23 -0.25
CA LEU A 37 10.96 -9.40 0.37
C LEU A 37 12.05 -9.32 -0.68
N GLY A 38 12.95 -8.35 -0.55
CA GLY A 38 14.15 -8.26 -1.36
C GLY A 38 15.18 -9.33 -1.02
N LYS A 39 15.98 -9.72 -2.01
CA LYS A 39 17.11 -10.63 -1.85
C LYS A 39 18.12 -10.06 -0.85
N ASN A 40 18.68 -10.94 -0.03
CA ASN A 40 19.64 -10.61 1.03
C ASN A 40 19.10 -9.64 2.11
N VAL A 41 17.79 -9.40 2.19
CA VAL A 41 17.20 -8.62 3.28
C VAL A 41 17.06 -9.50 4.52
N GLU A 42 17.61 -9.04 5.63
CA GLU A 42 17.36 -9.67 6.93
C GLU A 42 16.06 -9.14 7.54
N LEU A 43 15.07 -10.01 7.61
CA LEU A 43 13.78 -9.76 8.23
C LEU A 43 13.84 -10.15 9.71
N SER A 44 13.43 -9.24 10.59
CA SER A 44 13.35 -9.46 12.03
C SER A 44 11.90 -9.42 12.51
N THR A 45 11.62 -10.08 13.64
CA THR A 45 10.27 -10.07 14.23
C THR A 45 9.80 -8.65 14.53
N GLY A 46 10.68 -7.79 15.09
CA GLY A 46 10.31 -6.40 15.37
C GLY A 46 9.93 -5.58 14.14
N ARG A 47 10.48 -5.87 12.95
CA ARG A 47 10.00 -5.25 11.70
C ARG A 47 8.63 -5.75 11.29
N LEU A 48 8.38 -7.05 11.46
CA LEU A 48 7.05 -7.63 11.22
C LEU A 48 6.01 -7.06 12.19
N ASP A 49 6.34 -6.89 13.47
CA ASP A 49 5.44 -6.30 14.46
C ASP A 49 4.99 -4.89 14.04
N LEU A 50 5.92 -4.07 13.54
CA LEU A 50 5.61 -2.73 13.04
C LEU A 50 4.68 -2.75 11.81
N TYR A 51 4.92 -3.67 10.87
CA TYR A 51 4.04 -3.82 9.70
C TYR A 51 2.66 -4.36 10.10
N ALA A 52 2.60 -5.32 11.01
CA ALA A 52 1.34 -5.84 11.54
C ALA A 52 0.55 -4.72 12.23
N GLN A 53 1.19 -3.91 13.09
CA GLN A 53 0.57 -2.77 13.73
C GLN A 53 0.06 -1.74 12.70
N PHE A 54 0.81 -1.49 11.62
CA PHE A 54 0.36 -0.61 10.54
C PHE A 54 -0.91 -1.16 9.86
N LEU A 55 -0.92 -2.44 9.50
CA LEU A 55 -2.04 -3.09 8.81
C LEU A 55 -3.27 -3.25 9.72
N GLU A 56 -3.09 -3.47 11.02
CA GLU A 56 -4.18 -3.50 12.00
C GLU A 56 -4.88 -2.14 12.15
N ASN A 57 -4.18 -1.04 11.83
CA ASN A 57 -4.70 0.33 11.88
C ASN A 57 -4.90 0.93 10.47
N ILE A 58 -5.04 0.08 9.45
CA ILE A 58 -5.04 0.52 8.04
C ILE A 58 -6.15 1.53 7.73
N ASP A 59 -7.33 1.41 8.34
CA ASP A 59 -8.45 2.36 8.16
C ASP A 59 -8.04 3.80 8.46
N ASP A 60 -7.40 4.00 9.60
CA ASP A 60 -6.98 5.33 10.03
C ASP A 60 -5.82 5.83 9.16
N LYS A 61 -4.95 4.92 8.70
CA LYS A 61 -3.89 5.26 7.74
C LYS A 61 -4.44 5.65 6.37
N ILE A 62 -5.49 4.99 5.88
CA ILE A 62 -6.19 5.37 4.64
C ILE A 62 -6.83 6.76 4.81
N LYS A 63 -7.48 7.05 5.95
CA LYS A 63 -8.04 8.39 6.21
C LYS A 63 -6.97 9.48 6.26
N GLU A 64 -5.85 9.22 6.95
CA GLU A 64 -4.71 10.14 7.00
C GLU A 64 -4.10 10.39 5.61
N ALA A 65 -3.92 9.33 4.83
CA ALA A 65 -3.40 9.40 3.46
C ALA A 65 -4.34 10.21 2.55
N ARG A 66 -5.65 9.92 2.56
CA ARG A 66 -6.66 10.66 1.79
C ARG A 66 -6.67 12.14 2.15
N LYS A 67 -6.63 12.48 3.44
CA LYS A 67 -6.56 13.89 3.88
C LYS A 67 -5.33 14.61 3.34
N THR A 68 -4.18 13.93 3.36
CA THR A 68 -2.91 14.48 2.87
C THR A 68 -2.95 14.67 1.35
N LEU A 69 -3.49 13.67 0.62
CA LEU A 69 -3.64 13.74 -0.84
C LEU A 69 -4.60 14.85 -1.27
N ILE A 70 -5.74 15.02 -0.58
CA ILE A 70 -6.68 16.13 -0.84
C ILE A 70 -5.98 17.48 -0.64
N ALA A 71 -5.19 17.63 0.43
CA ALA A 71 -4.46 18.87 0.68
C ALA A 71 -3.41 19.16 -0.41
N TYR A 72 -2.67 18.13 -0.83
CA TYR A 72 -1.70 18.22 -1.92
C TYR A 72 -2.36 18.65 -3.23
N LEU A 73 -3.43 17.97 -3.65
CA LEU A 73 -4.11 18.28 -4.91
C LEU A 73 -4.79 19.66 -4.89
N LYS A 74 -5.23 20.14 -3.72
CA LYS A 74 -5.77 21.51 -3.61
C LYS A 74 -4.69 22.58 -3.74
N ASP A 75 -3.45 22.26 -3.40
CA ASP A 75 -2.29 23.13 -3.57
C ASP A 75 -1.77 23.09 -5.01
N ASP A 76 -1.67 21.88 -5.59
CA ASP A 76 -1.23 21.63 -6.96
C ASP A 76 -1.92 20.39 -7.57
N SER A 77 -2.94 20.63 -8.40
CA SER A 77 -3.63 19.59 -9.17
C SER A 77 -3.11 19.44 -10.61
N TYR A 78 -2.20 20.31 -11.07
CA TYR A 78 -1.91 20.48 -12.50
C TYR A 78 -1.51 19.17 -13.18
N TYR A 79 -0.65 18.38 -12.54
CA TYR A 79 -0.18 17.11 -13.08
C TYR A 79 -1.32 16.12 -13.27
N ILE A 80 -2.24 16.03 -12.31
CA ILE A 80 -3.38 15.11 -12.39
C ILE A 80 -4.39 15.61 -13.43
N ASP A 81 -4.70 16.90 -13.44
CA ASP A 81 -5.63 17.49 -14.41
C ASP A 81 -5.15 17.28 -15.85
N PHE A 82 -3.86 17.49 -16.11
CA PHE A 82 -3.25 17.22 -17.42
C PHE A 82 -3.43 15.76 -17.85
N HIS A 83 -3.22 14.79 -16.95
CA HIS A 83 -3.38 13.38 -17.31
C HIS A 83 -4.84 12.95 -17.44
N ILE A 84 -5.77 13.60 -16.72
CA ILE A 84 -7.20 13.34 -16.90
C ILE A 84 -7.63 13.72 -18.32
N GLU A 85 -7.20 14.89 -18.81
CA GLU A 85 -7.47 15.35 -20.18
C GLU A 85 -6.77 14.46 -21.22
N GLU A 86 -5.46 14.25 -21.09
CA GLU A 86 -4.68 13.51 -22.10
C GLU A 86 -5.08 12.03 -22.20
N CYS A 87 -5.56 11.42 -21.11
CA CYS A 87 -5.99 10.02 -21.11
C CYS A 87 -7.48 9.83 -21.40
N GLY A 88 -8.25 10.90 -21.63
CA GLY A 88 -9.70 10.80 -21.85
C GLY A 88 -10.45 10.23 -20.64
N LEU A 89 -10.10 10.69 -19.43
CA LEU A 89 -10.67 10.24 -18.16
C LEU A 89 -11.65 11.26 -17.57
N GLU A 90 -12.33 12.03 -18.42
CA GLU A 90 -13.23 13.11 -18.00
C GLU A 90 -14.48 12.62 -17.24
N ASP A 91 -14.74 11.32 -17.23
CA ASP A 91 -15.75 10.65 -16.39
C ASP A 91 -15.35 10.60 -14.90
N LEU A 92 -14.10 10.91 -14.56
CA LEU A 92 -13.65 11.02 -13.17
C LEU A 92 -14.20 12.30 -12.51
N PRO A 93 -14.42 12.30 -11.19
CA PRO A 93 -14.91 13.49 -10.50
C PRO A 93 -13.94 14.66 -10.63
N SER A 94 -14.48 15.85 -10.91
CA SER A 94 -13.70 17.11 -10.93
C SER A 94 -13.51 17.72 -9.54
N ASP A 95 -14.34 17.36 -8.56
CA ASP A 95 -14.09 17.72 -7.16
C ASP A 95 -13.00 16.81 -6.58
N ILE A 96 -11.93 17.42 -6.07
CA ILE A 96 -10.77 16.72 -5.50
C ILE A 96 -11.17 15.78 -4.35
N THR A 97 -12.16 16.17 -3.54
CA THR A 97 -12.59 15.35 -2.40
C THR A 97 -13.31 14.11 -2.88
N GLU A 98 -14.19 14.25 -3.87
CA GLU A 98 -14.90 13.14 -4.50
C GLU A 98 -13.92 12.23 -5.26
N PHE A 99 -12.96 12.82 -6.00
CA PHE A 99 -11.91 12.10 -6.73
C PHE A 99 -11.09 11.19 -5.81
N VAL A 100 -10.66 11.69 -4.64
CA VAL A 100 -9.84 10.93 -3.68
C VAL A 100 -10.67 9.92 -2.85
N SER A 101 -11.99 10.10 -2.79
CA SER A 101 -12.87 9.28 -1.94
C SER A 101 -13.53 8.11 -2.68
N LYS A 102 -13.51 8.10 -4.04
CA LYS A 102 -13.82 6.91 -4.84
C LYS A 102 -12.83 5.78 -4.57
#